data_AF-A0A944GC09-F1
#
_entry.id   AF-A0A944GC09-F1
#
_cell.length_a   1.000
_cell.length_b   1.000
_cell.length_c   1.000
_cell.angle_alpha   90.00
_cell.angle_beta   90.00
_cell.angle_gamma   90.00
#
_symmetry.space_group_name_H-M   'P 1'
#
loop_
_entity.id
_entity.type
_entity.pdbx_description
1 polymer ?
#
loop_
_entity_poly.entity_id
_entity_poly.type
_entity_poly.pdbx_seq_one_letter_code
_entity_poly.pdbx_strand_id
1 'polypeptide(L)'
;MRKFLGIILSLVILASCASVKKIDYQMPLQVSLVKQIKTNNTFRMLWFDYITEANQYQSIKNYTPSEKFIAHYSLVKEKKNVIVPLLLQIDKDFDYKQLDNLGASYSKTSDEIISVRFPVKYLPSLLQMKNVSYIEYQNNVELRLY
;
A
#
# COMPACT_ATOMS: atom_id res chain seq x y z
N MET A 1 -11.88 -62.59 30.46
CA MET A 1 -10.88 -62.50 29.37
C MET A 1 -11.50 -61.77 28.19
N ARG A 2 -10.69 -60.93 27.49
CA ARG A 2 -10.98 -60.07 26.31
C ARG A 2 -11.74 -58.77 26.67
N LYS A 3 -11.10 -57.59 26.87
CA LYS A 3 -10.24 -56.72 26.02
C LYS A 3 -10.83 -56.39 24.65
N PHE A 4 -11.34 -55.17 24.47
CA PHE A 4 -11.40 -54.33 23.26
C PHE A 4 -11.92 -52.94 23.72
N LEU A 5 -11.09 -51.97 24.09
CA LEU A 5 -10.38 -50.98 23.25
C LEU A 5 -11.19 -50.50 22.03
N GLY A 6 -11.75 -49.29 22.11
CA GLY A 6 -12.54 -48.66 21.04
C GLY A 6 -12.66 -47.15 21.19
N ILE A 7 -11.51 -46.48 21.06
CA ILE A 7 -11.24 -45.12 20.55
C ILE A 7 -12.37 -44.05 20.68
N ILE A 8 -12.09 -43.06 21.53
CA ILE A 8 -12.81 -41.77 21.64
C ILE A 8 -12.54 -40.94 20.39
N LEU A 9 -13.57 -40.66 19.58
CA LEU A 9 -13.51 -39.73 18.45
C LEU A 9 -13.92 -38.32 18.91
N SER A 10 -13.01 -37.60 19.56
CA SER A 10 -13.19 -36.17 19.84
C SER A 10 -12.84 -35.37 18.59
N LEU A 11 -13.88 -34.93 17.87
CA LEU A 11 -13.79 -33.99 16.74
C LEU A 11 -13.46 -32.59 17.28
N VAL A 12 -12.17 -32.24 17.35
CA VAL A 12 -11.74 -30.86 17.58
C VAL A 12 -11.79 -30.15 16.24
N ILE A 13 -12.89 -29.45 15.96
CA ILE A 13 -12.96 -28.50 14.84
C ILE A 13 -12.14 -27.28 15.26
N LEU A 14 -10.87 -27.25 14.86
CA LEU A 14 -10.07 -26.04 14.89
C LEU A 14 -10.68 -25.07 13.89
N ALA A 15 -11.49 -24.13 14.40
CA ALA A 15 -11.81 -22.91 13.70
C ALA A 15 -10.48 -22.18 13.43
N SER A 16 -9.95 -22.33 12.23
CA SER A 16 -8.91 -21.46 11.72
C SER A 16 -9.55 -20.09 11.49
N CYS A 17 -9.59 -19.28 12.55
CA CYS A 17 -9.55 -17.84 12.39
C CYS A 17 -8.32 -17.56 11.52
N ALA A 18 -8.54 -17.25 10.25
CA ALA A 18 -7.55 -16.62 9.41
C ALA A 18 -7.23 -15.27 10.06
N SER A 19 -6.28 -15.28 11.00
CA SER A 19 -5.63 -14.08 11.47
C SER A 19 -4.93 -13.49 10.25
N VAL A 20 -5.60 -12.54 9.60
CA VAL A 20 -4.95 -11.59 8.70
C VAL A 20 -3.88 -10.94 9.56
N LYS A 21 -2.64 -11.35 9.35
CA LYS A 21 -1.47 -10.90 10.09
C LYS A 21 -1.40 -9.38 9.91
N LYS A 22 -1.90 -8.63 10.90
CA LYS A 22 -1.73 -7.17 10.95
C LYS A 22 -0.25 -6.94 11.13
N ILE A 23 0.43 -6.60 10.04
CA ILE A 23 1.84 -6.23 10.07
C ILE A 23 1.93 -4.95 10.90
N ASP A 24 2.58 -5.05 12.06
CA ASP A 24 2.91 -3.90 12.89
C ASP A 24 4.31 -3.44 12.51
N TYR A 25 4.37 -2.36 11.73
CA TYR A 25 5.63 -1.79 11.28
C TYR A 25 6.20 -0.93 12.42
N GLN A 26 7.08 -1.51 13.24
CA GLN A 26 8.00 -0.76 14.10
C GLN A 26 9.20 -0.33 13.25
N MET A 27 9.52 0.97 13.21
CA MET A 27 10.56 1.53 12.32
C MET A 27 11.96 1.49 12.95
N PRO A 28 13.00 1.21 12.15
CA PRO A 28 13.59 2.24 11.29
C PRO A 28 13.36 1.96 9.78
N LEU A 29 12.79 2.91 9.03
CA LEU A 29 12.70 2.84 7.56
C LEU A 29 14.12 3.01 6.96
N GLN A 30 14.94 1.96 6.96
CA GLN A 30 16.03 1.84 5.99
C GLN A 30 15.41 1.39 4.67
N VAL A 31 14.97 2.33 3.83
CA VAL A 31 14.38 1.99 2.53
C VAL A 31 15.29 2.42 1.40
N SER A 32 16.12 1.49 0.94
CA SER A 32 16.43 1.47 -0.48
C SER A 32 15.12 1.18 -1.22
N LEU A 33 14.76 2.00 -2.23
CA LEU A 33 13.72 1.62 -3.21
C LEU A 33 13.98 0.16 -3.59
N VAL A 34 13.00 -0.71 -3.35
CA VAL A 34 13.12 -2.13 -3.68
C VAL A 34 13.58 -2.20 -5.13
N LYS A 35 14.76 -2.79 -5.40
CA LYS A 35 15.44 -2.78 -6.70
C LYS A 35 14.59 -3.24 -7.90
N GLN A 36 13.39 -3.76 -7.66
CA GLN A 36 12.50 -4.37 -8.65
C GLN A 36 11.51 -3.38 -9.29
N ILE A 37 11.10 -2.30 -8.61
CA ILE A 37 10.08 -1.38 -9.14
C ILE A 37 10.73 -0.12 -9.67
N LYS A 38 10.53 0.17 -10.97
CA LYS A 38 10.98 1.41 -11.59
C LYS A 38 10.09 2.58 -11.17
N THR A 39 10.66 3.78 -11.09
CA THR A 39 9.93 4.98 -10.63
C THR A 39 10.33 6.23 -11.41
N ASN A 40 9.41 7.19 -11.58
CA ASN A 40 9.76 8.53 -12.04
C ASN A 40 10.45 9.35 -10.94
N ASN A 41 11.16 10.42 -11.33
CA ASN A 41 11.91 11.25 -10.39
C ASN A 41 11.02 11.90 -9.32
N THR A 42 9.82 12.35 -9.71
CA THR A 42 8.89 13.00 -8.77
C THR A 42 8.40 12.04 -7.70
N PHE A 43 8.13 10.77 -8.05
CA PHE A 43 7.81 9.76 -7.06
C PHE A 43 8.99 9.50 -6.11
N ARG A 44 10.24 9.50 -6.61
CA ARG A 44 11.42 9.34 -5.73
C ARG A 44 11.55 10.47 -4.72
N MET A 45 11.26 11.71 -5.12
CA MET A 45 11.21 12.86 -4.22
C MET A 45 10.10 12.69 -3.18
N LEU A 46 8.89 12.36 -3.63
CA LEU A 46 7.75 12.08 -2.75
C LEU A 46 8.08 11.01 -1.73
N TRP A 47 8.72 9.92 -2.17
CA TRP A 47 9.15 8.84 -1.30
C TRP A 47 10.17 9.30 -0.26
N PHE A 48 11.17 10.08 -0.67
CA PHE A 48 12.21 10.59 0.23
C PHE A 48 11.65 11.54 1.30
N ASP A 49 10.74 12.42 0.93
CA ASP A 49 10.08 13.33 1.87
C ASP A 49 9.14 12.56 2.79
N TYR A 50 8.42 11.56 2.25
CA TYR A 50 7.52 10.70 3.01
C TYR A 50 8.28 9.96 4.12
N ILE A 51 9.41 9.31 3.80
CA ILE A 51 10.18 8.60 4.83
C ILE A 51 10.74 9.55 5.89
N THR A 52 11.15 10.76 5.48
CA THR A 52 11.69 11.78 6.38
C THR A 52 10.63 12.23 7.40
N GLU A 53 9.40 12.46 6.94
CA GLU A 53 8.29 12.86 7.81
C GLU A 53 7.75 11.68 8.62
N ALA A 54 7.56 10.51 8.00
CA ALA A 54 6.97 9.34 8.64
C ALA A 54 7.87 8.74 9.74
N ASN A 55 9.20 8.88 9.64
CA ASN A 55 10.14 8.47 10.67
C ASN A 55 9.98 9.23 12.01
N GLN A 56 9.24 10.35 12.01
CA GLN A 56 8.91 11.08 13.25
C GLN A 56 7.81 10.36 14.07
N TYR A 57 7.18 9.33 13.50
CA TYR A 57 6.10 8.58 14.11
C TYR A 57 6.58 7.22 14.61
N GLN A 58 6.06 6.78 15.76
CA GLN A 58 6.36 5.45 16.32
C GLN A 58 5.79 4.31 15.48
N SER A 59 4.71 4.56 14.74
CA SER A 59 4.05 3.58 13.87
C SER A 59 3.43 4.26 12.67
N ILE A 60 3.54 3.64 11.50
CA ILE A 60 2.93 4.14 10.26
C ILE A 60 1.40 4.19 10.32
N LYS A 61 0.76 3.41 11.21
CA LYS A 61 -0.68 3.47 11.42
C LYS A 61 -1.15 4.83 11.95
N ASN A 62 -0.26 5.55 12.64
CA ASN A 62 -0.52 6.86 13.22
C ASN A 62 -0.01 8.00 12.34
N TYR A 63 0.69 7.69 11.25
CA TYR A 63 1.23 8.70 10.35
C TYR A 63 0.09 9.47 9.68
N THR A 64 0.11 10.78 9.88
CA THR A 64 -0.73 11.75 9.17
C THR A 64 0.21 12.75 8.49
N PRO A 65 0.18 12.88 7.15
CA PRO A 65 1.01 13.86 6.46
C PRO A 65 0.72 15.28 6.95
N SER A 66 1.75 16.12 7.11
CA SER A 66 1.56 17.53 7.45
C SER A 66 0.91 18.30 6.30
N GLU A 67 0.30 19.45 6.62
CA GLU A 67 -0.22 20.37 5.60
C GLU A 67 0.85 20.80 4.59
N LYS A 68 2.11 20.93 5.03
CA LYS A 68 3.22 21.26 4.13
C LYS A 68 3.48 20.14 3.13
N PHE A 69 3.51 18.88 3.57
CA PHE A 69 3.67 17.72 2.68
C PHE A 69 2.49 17.62 1.70
N ILE A 70 1.26 17.79 2.20
CA ILE A 70 0.03 17.77 1.40
C ILE A 70 0.06 18.86 0.32
N ALA A 71 0.41 20.10 0.69
CA ALA A 71 0.49 21.21 -0.25
C ALA A 71 1.61 21.03 -1.28
N HIS A 72 2.79 20.55 -0.86
CA HIS A 72 3.94 20.37 -1.75
C HIS A 72 3.65 19.39 -2.88
N TYR A 73 2.94 18.29 -2.58
CA TYR A 73 2.54 17.27 -3.55
C TYR A 73 1.07 17.40 -3.98
N SER A 74 0.41 18.54 -3.76
CA SER A 74 -0.99 18.78 -4.14
C SER A 74 -1.94 17.59 -3.83
N LEU A 75 -1.75 16.97 -2.66
CA LEU A 75 -2.45 15.75 -2.28
C LEU A 75 -3.88 16.06 -1.86
N VAL A 76 -4.79 15.11 -2.12
CA VAL A 76 -6.21 15.31 -1.83
C VAL A 76 -6.54 14.68 -0.48
N LYS A 77 -7.20 15.44 0.40
CA LYS A 77 -7.81 14.88 1.61
C LYS A 77 -9.17 14.30 1.26
N GLU A 78 -9.32 12.99 1.43
CA GLU A 78 -10.60 12.29 1.23
C GLU A 78 -10.98 11.52 2.49
N LYS A 79 -12.13 11.91 3.07
CA LYS A 79 -12.63 11.31 4.32
C LYS A 79 -11.56 11.39 5.43
N LYS A 80 -10.93 10.26 5.77
CA LYS A 80 -9.90 10.13 6.81
C LYS A 80 -8.50 9.81 6.24
N ASN A 81 -8.33 9.89 4.93
CA ASN A 81 -7.06 9.58 4.26
C ASN A 81 -6.58 10.77 3.45
N VAL A 82 -5.26 10.88 3.33
CA VAL A 82 -4.60 11.70 2.32
C VAL A 82 -4.29 10.79 1.14
N ILE A 83 -4.64 11.23 -0.06
CA ILE A 83 -4.62 10.46 -1.29
C ILE A 83 -3.54 10.99 -2.21
N VAL A 84 -2.71 10.07 -2.72
CA VAL A 84 -1.74 10.32 -3.78
C VAL A 84 -2.23 9.75 -5.11
N PRO A 85 -2.31 10.56 -6.17
CA PRO A 85 -2.61 10.08 -7.51
C PRO A 85 -1.37 9.46 -8.16
N LEU A 86 -1.53 8.24 -8.69
CA LEU A 86 -0.44 7.43 -9.26
C LEU A 86 -0.87 6.77 -10.57
N LEU A 87 0.10 6.52 -11.45
CA LEU A 87 0.00 5.52 -12.51
C LEU A 87 0.84 4.32 -12.14
N LEU A 88 0.27 3.13 -12.28
CA LEU A 88 0.99 1.87 -12.11
C LEU A 88 1.06 1.15 -13.46
N GLN A 89 2.25 0.67 -13.81
CA GLN A 89 2.38 -0.37 -14.83
C GLN A 89 2.31 -1.73 -14.14
N ILE A 90 1.36 -2.56 -14.57
CA ILE A 90 1.03 -3.85 -13.99
C ILE A 90 1.23 -4.97 -15.01
N ASP A 91 1.55 -6.16 -14.51
CA ASP A 91 1.56 -7.36 -15.35
C ASP A 91 0.17 -8.01 -15.39
N LYS A 92 -0.07 -8.87 -16.38
CA LYS A 92 -1.36 -9.58 -16.59
C LYS A 92 -1.90 -10.35 -15.38
N ASP A 93 -1.02 -10.77 -14.49
CA ASP A 93 -1.34 -11.57 -13.30
C ASP A 93 -1.50 -10.69 -12.04
N PHE A 94 -1.67 -9.38 -12.20
CA PHE A 94 -1.86 -8.44 -11.09
C PHE A 94 -3.17 -8.71 -10.33
N ASP A 95 -3.07 -8.98 -9.04
CA ASP A 95 -4.21 -9.14 -8.14
C ASP A 95 -4.68 -7.78 -7.62
N TYR A 96 -5.80 -7.29 -8.14
CA TYR A 96 -6.43 -6.04 -7.73
C TYR A 96 -6.84 -6.00 -6.25
N LYS A 97 -7.00 -7.15 -5.58
CA LYS A 97 -7.27 -7.19 -4.14
C LYS A 97 -6.15 -6.56 -3.31
N GLN A 98 -4.92 -6.49 -3.85
CA GLN A 98 -3.82 -5.77 -3.20
C GLN A 98 -4.13 -4.26 -3.03
N LEU A 99 -4.84 -3.66 -4.00
CA LEU A 99 -5.28 -2.26 -3.93
C LEU A 99 -6.50 -2.11 -3.02
N ASP A 100 -7.49 -2.99 -3.17
CA ASP A 100 -8.74 -2.96 -2.38
C ASP A 100 -8.47 -3.07 -0.87
N ASN A 101 -7.58 -4.00 -0.48
CA ASN A 101 -7.20 -4.23 0.91
C ASN A 101 -6.53 -3.00 1.57
N LEU A 102 -5.99 -2.09 0.76
CA LEU A 102 -5.37 -0.84 1.22
C LEU A 102 -6.30 0.37 1.06
N GLY A 103 -7.53 0.16 0.59
CA GLY A 103 -8.52 1.21 0.39
C GLY A 103 -8.18 2.15 -0.76
N ALA A 104 -7.43 1.68 -1.75
CA ALA A 104 -7.18 2.44 -2.98
C ALA A 104 -8.37 2.30 -3.94
N SER A 105 -8.66 3.36 -4.69
CA SER A 105 -9.56 3.28 -5.85
C SER A 105 -8.75 3.37 -7.12
N TYR A 106 -9.16 2.67 -8.17
CA TYR A 106 -8.41 2.63 -9.42
C TYR A 106 -9.33 2.59 -10.64
N SER A 107 -8.79 3.00 -11.78
CA SER A 107 -9.42 2.89 -13.09
C SER A 107 -8.41 2.34 -14.10
N LYS A 108 -8.87 1.54 -15.04
CA LYS A 108 -8.01 1.01 -16.10
C LYS A 108 -7.81 2.08 -17.17
N THR A 109 -6.56 2.39 -17.48
CA THR A 109 -6.17 3.22 -18.62
C THR A 109 -5.93 2.34 -19.85
N SER A 110 -5.28 1.18 -19.64
CA SER A 110 -5.09 0.11 -20.60
C SER A 110 -5.00 -1.24 -19.87
N ASP A 111 -4.68 -2.33 -20.59
CA ASP A 111 -4.48 -3.65 -19.98
C ASP A 111 -3.27 -3.71 -19.03
N GLU A 112 -2.25 -2.89 -19.28
CA GLU A 112 -1.01 -2.86 -18.50
C GLU A 112 -0.85 -1.60 -17.65
N ILE A 113 -1.73 -0.60 -17.79
CA ILE A 113 -1.62 0.68 -17.09
C ILE A 113 -2.92 1.00 -16.36
N ILE A 114 -2.79 1.30 -15.07
CA ILE A 114 -3.92 1.70 -14.22
C ILE A 114 -3.63 3.04 -13.54
N SER A 115 -4.63 3.91 -13.49
CA SER A 115 -4.61 5.11 -12.64
C SER A 115 -5.15 4.75 -11.27
N VAL A 116 -4.45 5.15 -10.21
CA VAL A 116 -4.71 4.76 -8.83
C VAL A 116 -4.75 6.00 -7.94
N ARG A 117 -5.80 6.10 -7.13
CA ARG A 117 -5.88 7.01 -5.98
C ARG A 117 -5.53 6.21 -4.73
N PHE A 118 -4.32 6.43 -4.21
CA PHE A 118 -3.73 5.56 -3.20
C PHE A 118 -3.60 6.27 -1.85
N PRO A 119 -3.94 5.64 -0.71
CA PRO A 119 -3.74 6.27 0.59
C PRO A 119 -2.25 6.39 0.95
N VAL A 120 -1.78 7.61 1.19
CA VAL A 120 -0.36 7.94 1.38
C VAL A 120 0.31 7.12 2.48
N LYS A 121 -0.41 6.87 3.59
CA LYS A 121 0.09 6.09 4.74
C LYS A 121 0.50 4.65 4.40
N TYR A 122 0.07 4.12 3.25
CA TYR A 122 0.39 2.77 2.78
C TYR A 122 1.42 2.74 1.65
N LEU A 123 2.07 3.86 1.31
CA LEU A 123 3.12 3.91 0.28
C LEU A 123 4.22 2.82 0.44
N PRO A 124 4.67 2.46 1.66
CA PRO A 124 5.61 1.34 1.82
C PRO A 124 5.05 0.01 1.32
N SER A 125 3.75 -0.22 1.46
CA SER A 125 3.07 -1.44 0.97
C SER A 125 2.95 -1.44 -0.55
N LEU A 126 2.80 -0.27 -1.19
CA LEU A 126 2.82 -0.15 -2.65
C LEU A 126 4.14 -0.64 -3.24
N LEU A 127 5.27 -0.30 -2.62
CA LEU A 127 6.61 -0.73 -3.05
C LEU A 127 6.87 -2.24 -2.90
N GLN A 128 5.95 -2.97 -2.26
CA GLN A 128 6.03 -4.41 -2.05
C GLN A 128 4.99 -5.19 -2.87
N MET A 129 4.17 -4.49 -3.67
CA MET A 129 3.14 -5.14 -4.48
C MET A 129 3.78 -6.03 -5.55
N LYS A 130 3.23 -7.24 -5.68
CA LYS A 130 3.64 -8.15 -6.74
C LYS A 130 3.02 -7.71 -8.06
N ASN A 131 3.71 -7.99 -9.16
CA ASN A 131 3.24 -7.73 -10.53
C ASN A 131 3.01 -6.23 -10.81
N VAL A 132 3.78 -5.36 -10.14
CA VAL A 132 3.90 -3.93 -10.42
C VAL A 132 5.33 -3.67 -10.86
N SER A 133 5.52 -3.18 -12.09
CA SER A 133 6.84 -2.96 -12.68
C SER A 133 7.27 -1.49 -12.68
N TYR A 134 6.31 -0.57 -12.64
CA TYR A 134 6.55 0.87 -12.63
C TYR A 134 5.53 1.62 -11.77
N ILE A 135 6.00 2.64 -11.04
CA ILE A 135 5.17 3.60 -10.32
C ILE A 135 5.52 5.01 -10.77
N GLU A 136 4.51 5.75 -11.21
CA GLU A 136 4.61 7.15 -11.54
C GLU A 136 3.69 7.97 -10.66
N TYR A 137 4.24 9.02 -10.04
CA TYR A 137 3.43 10.04 -9.42
C TYR A 137 2.84 10.98 -10.48
N GLN A 138 1.51 11.08 -10.51
CA GLN A 138 0.80 11.97 -11.42
C GLN A 138 0.72 13.36 -10.80
N ASN A 139 1.58 14.27 -11.25
CA ASN A 139 1.49 15.63 -10.77
C ASN A 139 0.20 16.26 -11.35
N ASN A 140 -0.73 16.63 -10.46
CA ASN A 140 -1.86 17.45 -10.87
C ASN A 140 -1.33 18.87 -11.11
N VAL A 141 -0.85 19.12 -12.33
CA VAL A 141 -0.63 20.49 -12.77
C VAL A 141 -2.01 21.09 -12.97
N GLU A 142 -2.46 21.91 -12.01
CA GLU A 142 -3.56 22.83 -12.29
C GLU A 142 -3.10 23.74 -13.43
N LEU A 143 -3.55 23.46 -14.65
CA LEU A 143 -3.47 24.41 -15.75
C LEU A 143 -4.40 25.57 -15.40
N ARG A 144 -3.85 26.60 -14.75
CA ARG A 144 -4.51 27.90 -14.66
C ARG A 144 -4.51 28.50 -16.06
N LEU A 145 -5.65 28.42 -16.74
CA LEU A 145 -5.92 29.21 -17.93
C LEU A 145 -6.04 30.67 -17.47
N TYR A 146 -5.04 31.49 -17.82
CA TYR A 146 -5.06 32.94 -17.65
C TYR A 146 -5.61 33.60 -18.92
#